data_AF-A0A951JC00-F1
#
_entry.id   AF-A0A951JC00-F1
#
_cell.length_a   1.000
_cell.length_b   1.000
_cell.length_c   1.000
_cell.angle_alpha   90.00
_cell.angle_beta   90.00
_cell.angle_gamma   90.00
#
_symmetry.space_group_name_H-M   'P 1'
#
loop_
_entity.id
_entity.type
_entity.pdbx_description
1 polymer ?
#
loop_
_entity_poly.entity_id
_entity_poly.type
_entity_poly.pdbx_seq_one_letter_code
_entity_poly.pdbx_strand_id
1 'polypeptide(L)'
;MQQQQQPMNSGRAFYVGLLEALTRVMGTAQGYLRHHGRRTGHLARLLAEGMGLSREEVGELLFACVIADLGMIGLVEDAWENPTSGLDPDTRARVLLHPLRSEQAVHSIPHLQGVAPIVRHHHEWWDGGGYPDGLAGADIPLTSRILRLADTVTALAEMRPHRGPIAFEEVQRMVVEGRGREFCPDVTRAYLELTSGGPVPEPEPAAFRRNLLEAADRLLPEALSPLSGEQLLEIMATVIDAKDPYTAGHSRRVAILAVAVANQLGLDAEMRDTVWAAGFLHDLGKLCVPLRILTKQGPLSDDERETVCLHVHVGAGILEEIPSLKHLTTGARYHHERWDGGGYPEGLSGERIPLVAQILAVCDAYDAMTSHRAYRRSRPHADALEEIARVTGRHFGPRVAASFLALPDPLFDAVRRARFAGRPGSSGPTLHDAPAWRTPEPSPASG
;
A
#
# COMPACT_ATOMS: atom_id res chain seq x y z
N MET A 1 -24.92 10.43 -26.74
CA MET A 1 -24.01 11.17 -25.83
C MET A 1 -22.70 10.39 -25.78
N GLN A 2 -21.63 10.94 -26.34
CA GLN A 2 -20.31 10.30 -26.34
C GLN A 2 -19.78 10.28 -24.90
N GLN A 3 -19.55 9.08 -24.36
CA GLN A 3 -18.78 8.90 -23.13
C GLN A 3 -17.36 9.39 -23.40
N GLN A 4 -16.98 10.53 -22.83
CA GLN A 4 -15.57 10.93 -22.75
C GLN A 4 -14.87 9.92 -21.84
N GLN A 5 -14.07 9.04 -22.42
CA GLN A 5 -13.08 8.26 -21.68
C GLN A 5 -12.12 9.25 -21.03
N GLN A 6 -12.19 9.37 -19.69
CA GLN A 6 -11.19 10.14 -18.95
C GLN A 6 -9.79 9.59 -19.28
N PRO A 7 -8.78 10.45 -19.42
CA PRO A 7 -7.42 9.99 -19.66
C PRO A 7 -6.98 9.08 -18.51
N MET A 8 -6.41 7.93 -18.87
CA MET A 8 -5.89 6.89 -17.96
C MET A 8 -4.84 7.43 -16.95
N ASN A 9 -4.35 8.65 -17.18
CA ASN A 9 -3.31 9.33 -16.42
C ASN A 9 -3.84 10.49 -15.55
N SER A 10 -5.15 10.53 -15.21
CA SER A 10 -5.65 11.51 -14.24
C SER A 10 -5.20 11.17 -12.82
N GLY A 11 -5.01 12.18 -11.98
CA GLY A 11 -4.62 11.98 -10.57
C GLY A 11 -5.60 11.11 -9.77
N ARG A 12 -6.90 11.19 -10.11
CA ARG A 12 -7.95 10.30 -9.56
C ARG A 12 -7.77 8.85 -10.00
N ALA A 13 -7.39 8.61 -11.26
CA ALA A 13 -7.12 7.25 -11.75
C ALA A 13 -5.87 6.65 -11.08
N PHE A 14 -4.87 7.48 -10.77
CA PHE A 14 -3.72 7.08 -9.96
C PHE A 14 -4.13 6.76 -8.52
N TYR A 15 -4.93 7.63 -7.88
CA TYR A 15 -5.50 7.42 -6.54
C TYR A 15 -6.23 6.08 -6.44
N VAL A 16 -7.17 5.83 -7.36
CA VAL A 16 -7.93 4.58 -7.40
C VAL A 16 -7.01 3.39 -7.61
N GLY A 17 -6.00 3.52 -8.48
CA GLY A 17 -4.98 2.50 -8.67
C GLY A 17 -4.25 2.15 -7.37
N LEU A 18 -3.91 3.13 -6.53
CA LEU A 18 -3.27 2.88 -5.23
C LEU A 18 -4.20 2.17 -4.25
N LEU A 19 -5.48 2.55 -4.17
CA LEU A 19 -6.48 1.85 -3.37
C LEU A 19 -6.66 0.39 -3.83
N GLU A 20 -6.70 0.16 -5.15
CA GLU A 20 -6.75 -1.18 -5.72
C GLU A 20 -5.49 -2.00 -5.35
N ALA A 21 -4.31 -1.36 -5.36
CA ALA A 21 -3.07 -2.00 -4.92
C ALA A 21 -3.15 -2.44 -3.46
N LEU A 22 -3.60 -1.57 -2.55
CA LEU A 22 -3.77 -1.90 -1.12
C LEU A 22 -4.68 -3.12 -0.91
N THR A 23 -5.82 -3.17 -1.62
CA THR A 23 -6.74 -4.32 -1.53
C THR A 23 -6.03 -5.64 -1.84
N ARG A 24 -5.16 -5.63 -2.85
CA ARG A 24 -4.47 -6.84 -3.33
C ARG A 24 -3.35 -7.26 -2.41
N VAL A 25 -2.72 -6.29 -1.75
CA VAL A 25 -1.61 -6.49 -0.84
C VAL A 25 -2.07 -7.02 0.53
N MET A 26 -3.27 -6.65 0.96
CA MET A 26 -3.91 -7.31 2.11
C MET A 26 -4.31 -8.76 1.81
N GLY A 27 -4.32 -9.15 0.53
CA GLY A 27 -4.35 -10.55 0.15
C GLY A 27 -3.11 -11.29 0.69
N THR A 28 -3.33 -12.51 1.18
CA THR A 28 -2.24 -13.27 1.79
C THR A 28 -1.28 -13.82 0.72
N ALA A 29 -0.07 -14.24 1.11
CA ALA A 29 0.92 -14.78 0.17
C ALA A 29 0.39 -16.03 -0.58
N GLN A 30 -0.53 -16.76 0.07
CA GLN A 30 -1.23 -17.93 -0.49
C GLN A 30 -2.51 -17.57 -1.26
N GLY A 31 -2.85 -16.27 -1.39
CA GLY A 31 -3.99 -15.78 -2.15
C GLY A 31 -5.32 -15.80 -1.40
N TYR A 32 -5.35 -16.11 -0.11
CA TYR A 32 -6.56 -15.90 0.70
C TYR A 32 -6.89 -14.41 0.75
N LEU A 33 -8.17 -14.06 0.79
CA LEU A 33 -8.63 -12.67 0.89
C LEU A 33 -8.17 -11.74 -0.25
N ARG A 34 -7.52 -12.25 -1.31
CA ARG A 34 -6.96 -11.45 -2.42
C ARG A 34 -7.98 -10.55 -3.12
N HIS A 35 -9.26 -10.92 -3.05
CA HIS A 35 -10.37 -10.18 -3.64
C HIS A 35 -11.41 -9.77 -2.60
N HIS A 36 -11.07 -9.85 -1.32
CA HIS A 36 -11.98 -9.62 -0.22
C HIS A 36 -12.54 -8.20 -0.24
N GLY A 37 -11.68 -7.18 -0.23
CA GLY A 37 -12.13 -5.78 -0.28
C GLY A 37 -12.99 -5.47 -1.52
N ARG A 38 -12.73 -6.13 -2.65
CA ARG A 38 -13.56 -6.01 -3.86
C ARG A 38 -14.95 -6.60 -3.66
N ARG A 39 -15.04 -7.82 -3.14
CA ARG A 39 -16.32 -8.51 -2.86
C ARG A 39 -17.11 -7.78 -1.78
N THR A 40 -16.45 -7.44 -0.67
CA THR A 40 -17.02 -6.67 0.44
C THR A 40 -17.54 -5.32 -0.05
N GLY A 41 -16.75 -4.59 -0.84
CA GLY A 41 -17.17 -3.33 -1.46
C GLY A 41 -18.36 -3.49 -2.41
N HIS A 42 -18.41 -4.55 -3.21
CA HIS A 42 -19.53 -4.80 -4.10
C HIS A 42 -20.84 -5.06 -3.34
N LEU A 43 -20.81 -5.94 -2.33
CA LEU A 43 -21.97 -6.24 -1.51
C LEU A 43 -22.43 -5.02 -0.71
N ALA A 44 -21.50 -4.32 -0.07
CA ALA A 44 -21.77 -3.11 0.70
C ALA A 44 -22.42 -2.02 -0.16
N ARG A 45 -21.95 -1.82 -1.40
CA ARG A 45 -22.55 -0.87 -2.36
C ARG A 45 -23.99 -1.24 -2.70
N LEU A 46 -24.27 -2.51 -3.01
CA LEU A 46 -25.62 -2.97 -3.35
C LEU A 46 -26.59 -2.79 -2.17
N LEU A 47 -26.13 -3.09 -0.96
CA LEU A 47 -26.90 -2.85 0.26
C LEU A 47 -27.18 -1.37 0.47
N ALA A 48 -26.15 -0.53 0.38
CA ALA A 48 -26.29 0.92 0.55
C ALA A 48 -27.24 1.55 -0.47
N GLU A 49 -27.14 1.17 -1.74
CA GLU A 49 -28.05 1.63 -2.80
C GLU A 49 -29.48 1.15 -2.55
N GLY A 50 -29.68 -0.11 -2.17
CA GLY A 50 -31.00 -0.66 -1.84
C GLY A 50 -31.64 -0.02 -0.60
N MET A 51 -30.81 0.45 0.34
CA MET A 51 -31.22 1.19 1.54
C MET A 51 -31.38 2.70 1.29
N GLY A 52 -31.12 3.19 0.08
CA GLY A 52 -31.35 4.58 -0.32
C GLY A 52 -30.29 5.57 0.15
N LEU A 53 -29.07 5.13 0.45
CA LEU A 53 -27.95 6.01 0.78
C LEU A 53 -27.60 6.91 -0.41
N SER A 54 -27.12 8.11 -0.11
CA SER A 54 -26.64 9.06 -1.12
C SER A 54 -25.43 8.50 -1.88
N ARG A 55 -25.20 9.00 -3.09
CA ARG A 55 -24.02 8.62 -3.89
C ARG A 55 -22.69 8.95 -3.21
N GLU A 56 -22.68 9.93 -2.32
CA GLU A 56 -21.51 10.33 -1.53
C GLU A 56 -21.23 9.29 -0.44
N GLU A 57 -22.23 8.94 0.38
CA GLU A 57 -22.13 7.89 1.40
C GLU A 57 -21.75 6.52 0.79
N VAL A 58 -22.31 6.18 -0.38
CA VAL A 58 -21.93 4.96 -1.11
C VAL A 58 -20.46 5.02 -1.55
N GLY A 59 -19.97 6.19 -1.96
CA GLY A 59 -18.56 6.39 -2.33
C GLY A 59 -17.63 6.22 -1.13
N GLU A 60 -17.97 6.83 0.01
CA GLU A 60 -17.18 6.74 1.24
C GLU A 60 -17.14 5.30 1.75
N LEU A 61 -18.27 4.60 1.69
CA LEU A 61 -18.37 3.19 2.04
C LEU A 61 -17.51 2.31 1.12
N LEU A 62 -17.51 2.57 -0.20
CA LEU A 62 -16.65 1.85 -1.14
C LEU A 62 -15.16 2.02 -0.80
N PHE A 63 -14.73 3.24 -0.46
CA PHE A 63 -13.37 3.48 0.01
C PHE A 63 -13.10 2.78 1.34
N ALA A 64 -14.04 2.81 2.29
CA ALA A 64 -13.93 2.10 3.56
C ALA A 64 -13.70 0.60 3.35
N CYS A 65 -14.47 -0.06 2.48
CA CYS A 65 -14.33 -1.50 2.21
C CYS A 65 -12.95 -1.90 1.67
N VAL A 66 -12.22 -0.96 1.07
CA VAL A 66 -10.87 -1.19 0.53
C VAL A 66 -9.80 -1.05 1.60
N ILE A 67 -10.00 -0.15 2.57
CA ILE A 67 -8.96 0.26 3.53
C ILE A 67 -9.28 -0.08 4.98
N ALA A 68 -10.42 -0.73 5.25
CA ALA A 68 -10.87 -1.07 6.60
C ALA A 68 -9.86 -1.91 7.39
N ASP A 69 -9.15 -2.80 6.69
CA ASP A 69 -8.18 -3.71 7.28
C ASP A 69 -6.72 -3.23 7.18
N LEU A 70 -6.45 -1.95 6.88
CA LEU A 70 -5.05 -1.47 6.82
C LEU A 70 -4.28 -1.73 8.13
N GLY A 71 -4.96 -1.70 9.26
CA GLY A 71 -4.41 -2.06 10.56
C GLY A 71 -4.02 -3.54 10.70
N MET A 72 -4.45 -4.43 9.80
CA MET A 72 -4.07 -5.85 9.80
C MET A 72 -2.70 -6.11 9.16
N ILE A 73 -2.08 -5.09 8.57
CA ILE A 73 -0.73 -5.19 8.01
C ILE A 73 0.26 -5.60 9.12
N GLY A 74 1.07 -6.62 8.80
CA GLY A 74 1.96 -7.26 9.77
C GLY A 74 1.32 -8.31 10.69
N LEU A 75 0.01 -8.57 10.57
CA LEU A 75 -0.73 -9.60 11.31
C LEU A 75 -1.36 -10.68 10.42
N VAL A 76 -1.31 -10.48 9.10
CA VAL A 76 -1.99 -11.35 8.12
C VAL A 76 -1.67 -12.83 8.33
N GLU A 77 -0.42 -13.19 8.56
CA GLU A 77 -0.06 -14.61 8.74
C GLU A 77 -0.57 -15.18 10.07
N ASP A 78 -0.43 -14.39 11.15
CA ASP A 78 -0.79 -14.81 12.50
C ASP A 78 -2.33 -14.90 12.66
N ALA A 79 -3.08 -14.08 11.90
CA ALA A 79 -4.53 -13.98 11.98
C ALA A 79 -5.26 -14.71 10.85
N TRP A 80 -4.93 -14.40 9.59
CA TRP A 80 -5.68 -14.87 8.41
C TRP A 80 -5.10 -16.14 7.79
N GLU A 81 -3.79 -16.32 7.81
CA GLU A 81 -3.14 -17.56 7.36
C GLU A 81 -2.95 -18.60 8.49
N ASN A 82 -3.51 -18.33 9.67
CA ASN A 82 -3.41 -19.24 10.80
C ASN A 82 -4.09 -20.60 10.47
N PRO A 83 -3.35 -21.72 10.55
CA PRO A 83 -3.91 -23.05 10.31
C PRO A 83 -4.84 -23.53 11.43
N THR A 84 -4.99 -22.73 12.48
CA THR A 84 -5.96 -22.92 13.55
C THR A 84 -6.88 -21.71 13.67
N SER A 85 -8.09 -21.92 14.15
CA SER A 85 -9.04 -20.82 14.42
C SER A 85 -8.72 -20.04 15.70
N GLY A 86 -7.84 -20.58 16.55
CA GLY A 86 -7.44 -19.96 17.81
C GLY A 86 -6.26 -19.02 17.63
N LEU A 87 -6.40 -17.80 18.14
CA LEU A 87 -5.28 -16.87 18.31
C LEU A 87 -4.80 -16.92 19.76
N ASP A 88 -3.48 -16.90 19.96
CA ASP A 88 -2.93 -16.67 21.29
C ASP A 88 -3.37 -15.28 21.82
N PRO A 89 -3.35 -15.06 23.14
CA PRO A 89 -3.87 -13.83 23.73
C PRO A 89 -3.23 -12.54 23.19
N ASP A 90 -1.92 -12.56 22.90
CA ASP A 90 -1.20 -11.37 22.46
C ASP A 90 -1.51 -11.04 21.01
N THR A 91 -1.53 -12.05 20.13
CA THR A 91 -1.97 -11.89 18.73
C THR A 91 -3.42 -11.41 18.68
N ARG A 92 -4.31 -12.02 19.49
CA ARG A 92 -5.71 -11.60 19.56
C ARG A 92 -5.85 -10.14 19.99
N ALA A 93 -5.11 -9.70 21.00
CA ALA A 93 -5.13 -8.31 21.44
C ALA A 93 -4.68 -7.36 20.32
N ARG A 94 -3.63 -7.71 19.58
CA ARG A 94 -3.17 -6.92 18.42
C ARG A 94 -4.22 -6.85 17.31
N VAL A 95 -4.88 -7.97 16.99
CA VAL A 95 -5.96 -8.02 15.99
C VAL A 95 -7.12 -7.13 16.42
N LEU A 96 -7.56 -7.15 17.68
CA LEU A 96 -8.67 -6.30 18.15
C LEU A 96 -8.37 -4.79 18.07
N LEU A 97 -7.09 -4.41 18.02
CA LEU A 97 -6.67 -3.00 17.85
C LEU A 97 -6.56 -2.58 16.37
N HIS A 98 -6.83 -3.47 15.40
CA HIS A 98 -6.68 -3.10 13.99
C HIS A 98 -7.62 -1.96 13.55
N PRO A 99 -8.88 -1.81 14.01
CA PRO A 99 -9.73 -0.72 13.54
C PRO A 99 -9.18 0.66 13.92
N LEU A 100 -8.55 0.76 15.10
CA LEU A 100 -7.86 1.96 15.58
C LEU A 100 -6.64 2.30 14.71
N ARG A 101 -5.86 1.27 14.35
CA ARG A 101 -4.68 1.43 13.48
C ARG A 101 -5.09 1.79 12.06
N SER A 102 -6.17 1.19 11.55
CA SER A 102 -6.74 1.54 10.25
C SER A 102 -7.22 2.99 10.24
N GLU A 103 -7.96 3.44 11.26
CA GLU A 103 -8.39 4.83 11.39
C GLU A 103 -7.19 5.80 11.39
N GLN A 104 -6.13 5.50 12.15
CA GLN A 104 -4.92 6.32 12.16
C GLN A 104 -4.25 6.42 10.77
N ALA A 105 -4.22 5.31 10.03
CA ALA A 105 -3.74 5.29 8.66
C ALA A 105 -4.63 6.14 7.75
N VAL A 106 -5.96 5.99 7.84
CA VAL A 106 -6.95 6.73 7.06
C VAL A 106 -6.87 8.24 7.32
N HIS A 107 -6.66 8.68 8.56
CA HIS A 107 -6.45 10.10 8.89
C HIS A 107 -5.20 10.70 8.25
N SER A 108 -4.23 9.87 7.90
CA SER A 108 -3.04 10.31 7.15
C SER A 108 -3.33 10.45 5.65
N ILE A 109 -4.52 10.02 5.18
CA ILE A 109 -4.97 10.08 3.79
C ILE A 109 -5.78 11.35 3.51
N PRO A 110 -5.26 12.29 2.70
CA PRO A 110 -6.01 13.47 2.29
C PRO A 110 -7.34 13.09 1.66
N HIS A 111 -8.38 13.84 2.01
CA HIS A 111 -9.73 13.69 1.48
C HIS A 111 -10.47 12.40 1.89
N LEU A 112 -9.94 11.60 2.82
CA LEU A 112 -10.63 10.42 3.38
C LEU A 112 -11.05 10.59 4.84
N GLN A 113 -11.11 11.81 5.36
CA GLN A 113 -11.50 12.03 6.76
C GLN A 113 -12.91 11.48 7.06
N GLY A 114 -13.85 11.57 6.12
CA GLY A 114 -15.20 10.99 6.26
C GLY A 114 -15.23 9.46 6.30
N VAL A 115 -14.18 8.80 5.81
CA VAL A 115 -14.05 7.34 5.81
C VAL A 115 -13.58 6.80 7.17
N ALA A 116 -12.87 7.62 7.96
CA ALA A 116 -12.25 7.19 9.22
C ALA A 116 -13.25 6.61 10.24
N PRO A 117 -14.41 7.24 10.51
CA PRO A 117 -15.42 6.65 11.40
C PRO A 117 -15.97 5.31 10.89
N ILE A 118 -16.12 5.17 9.56
CA ILE A 118 -16.63 3.95 8.94
C ILE A 118 -15.71 2.78 9.27
N VAL A 119 -14.41 3.00 9.04
CA VAL A 119 -13.32 2.06 9.27
C VAL A 119 -13.09 1.80 10.76
N ARG A 120 -13.21 2.79 11.64
CA ARG A 120 -13.03 2.57 13.08
C ARG A 120 -14.08 1.62 13.66
N HIS A 121 -15.33 1.77 13.25
CA HIS A 121 -16.47 1.12 13.89
C HIS A 121 -17.02 -0.10 13.13
N HIS A 122 -16.33 -0.58 12.10
CA HIS A 122 -16.83 -1.70 11.28
C HIS A 122 -16.86 -3.07 12.01
N HIS A 123 -16.30 -3.17 13.21
CA HIS A 123 -16.39 -4.34 14.08
C HIS A 123 -17.26 -4.14 15.32
N GLU A 124 -17.95 -3.00 15.43
CA GLU A 124 -18.97 -2.81 16.45
C GLU A 124 -20.16 -3.75 16.16
N TRP A 125 -20.77 -4.28 17.22
CA TRP A 125 -21.91 -5.18 17.11
C TRP A 125 -23.17 -4.46 17.57
N TRP A 126 -24.30 -4.79 16.97
CA TRP A 126 -25.56 -4.13 17.27
C TRP A 126 -25.94 -4.12 18.76
N ASP A 127 -25.56 -5.16 19.52
CA ASP A 127 -25.82 -5.29 20.95
C ASP A 127 -24.78 -4.61 21.87
N GLY A 128 -23.74 -4.00 21.30
CA GLY A 128 -22.62 -3.42 22.05
C GLY A 128 -21.53 -4.42 22.46
N GLY A 129 -21.62 -5.68 22.04
CA GLY A 129 -20.60 -6.71 22.28
C GLY A 129 -19.38 -6.64 21.35
N GLY A 130 -19.39 -5.69 20.41
CA GLY A 130 -18.32 -5.47 19.44
C GLY A 130 -17.20 -4.59 19.97
N TYR A 131 -16.33 -4.14 19.06
CA TYR A 131 -15.14 -3.37 19.37
C TYR A 131 -14.86 -2.34 18.24
N PRO A 132 -14.07 -1.28 18.46
CA PRO A 132 -13.21 -1.01 19.63
C PRO A 132 -13.88 -0.30 20.81
N ASP A 133 -15.00 0.39 20.62
CA ASP A 133 -15.56 1.33 21.59
C ASP A 133 -16.81 0.80 22.31
N GLY A 134 -17.39 -0.32 21.84
CA GLY A 134 -18.58 -0.92 22.44
C GLY A 134 -19.85 -0.12 22.12
N LEU A 135 -19.89 0.48 20.93
CA LEU A 135 -21.08 1.18 20.44
C LEU A 135 -22.20 0.19 20.18
N ALA A 136 -23.45 0.61 20.42
CA ALA A 136 -24.63 -0.22 20.25
C ALA A 136 -25.70 0.46 19.39
N GLY A 137 -26.51 -0.34 18.71
CA GLY A 137 -27.68 0.13 17.99
C GLY A 137 -27.39 1.24 16.98
N ALA A 138 -28.13 2.35 17.12
CA ALA A 138 -28.07 3.49 16.21
C ALA A 138 -26.82 4.38 16.42
N ASP A 139 -26.09 4.21 17.53
CA ASP A 139 -24.84 4.94 17.78
C ASP A 139 -23.73 4.48 16.82
N ILE A 140 -23.87 3.29 16.23
CA ILE A 140 -22.98 2.80 15.18
C ILE A 140 -23.35 3.47 13.84
N PRO A 141 -22.41 4.08 13.09
CA PRO A 141 -22.68 4.62 11.77
C PRO A 141 -23.36 3.60 10.84
N LEU A 142 -24.34 4.03 10.04
CA LEU A 142 -25.06 3.10 9.15
C LEU A 142 -24.12 2.43 8.15
N THR A 143 -23.17 3.19 7.61
CA THR A 143 -22.11 2.69 6.72
C THR A 143 -21.24 1.63 7.41
N SER A 144 -20.88 1.80 8.70
CA SER A 144 -20.16 0.78 9.47
C SER A 144 -21.01 -0.49 9.70
N ARG A 145 -22.31 -0.34 9.92
CA ARG A 145 -23.24 -1.48 10.05
C ARG A 145 -23.37 -2.27 8.75
N ILE A 146 -23.40 -1.58 7.61
CA ILE A 146 -23.38 -2.20 6.27
C ILE A 146 -22.05 -2.92 6.05
N LEU A 147 -20.92 -2.26 6.35
CA LEU A 147 -19.59 -2.84 6.22
C LEU A 147 -19.43 -4.09 7.09
N ARG A 148 -19.86 -4.07 8.37
CA ARG A 148 -19.78 -5.24 9.27
C ARG A 148 -20.45 -6.47 8.67
N LEU A 149 -21.66 -6.32 8.14
CA LEU A 149 -22.39 -7.42 7.53
C LEU A 149 -21.69 -7.88 6.24
N ALA A 150 -21.33 -6.95 5.36
CA ALA A 150 -20.71 -7.26 4.07
C ALA A 150 -19.36 -7.97 4.24
N ASP A 151 -18.51 -7.49 5.16
CA ASP A 151 -17.25 -8.09 5.56
C ASP A 151 -17.45 -9.53 6.03
N THR A 152 -18.35 -9.72 6.99
CA THR A 152 -18.58 -11.05 7.60
C THR A 152 -19.11 -12.06 6.60
N VAL A 153 -20.13 -11.69 5.81
CA VAL A 153 -20.70 -12.56 4.78
C VAL A 153 -19.64 -12.96 3.76
N THR A 154 -18.84 -11.99 3.31
CA THR A 154 -17.78 -12.23 2.34
C THR A 154 -16.69 -13.14 2.94
N ALA A 155 -16.26 -12.89 4.18
CA ALA A 155 -15.25 -13.68 4.86
C ALA A 155 -15.69 -15.13 5.12
N LEU A 156 -16.98 -15.35 5.44
CA LEU A 156 -17.54 -16.69 5.66
C LEU A 156 -17.58 -17.52 4.37
N ALA A 157 -17.87 -16.88 3.24
CA ALA A 157 -17.92 -17.51 1.91
C ALA A 157 -16.52 -17.77 1.31
N GLU A 158 -15.45 -17.33 1.98
CA GLU A 158 -14.08 -17.52 1.50
C GLU A 158 -13.38 -18.72 2.16
N MET A 159 -12.42 -19.27 1.42
CA MET A 159 -11.51 -20.28 1.93
C MET A 159 -10.59 -19.67 3.00
N ARG A 160 -10.33 -20.45 4.04
CA ARG A 160 -9.34 -20.20 5.08
C ARG A 160 -8.46 -21.44 5.24
N PRO A 161 -7.21 -21.30 5.72
CA PRO A 161 -6.34 -22.44 5.98
C PRO A 161 -6.97 -23.52 6.86
N HIS A 162 -7.77 -23.12 7.85
CA HIS A 162 -8.41 -24.00 8.82
C HIS A 162 -9.88 -24.32 8.51
N ARG A 163 -10.45 -23.76 7.43
CA ARG A 163 -11.89 -23.88 7.12
C ARG A 163 -12.18 -23.64 5.63
N GLY A 164 -12.93 -24.55 5.01
CA GLY A 164 -13.47 -24.34 3.66
C GLY A 164 -14.58 -23.26 3.61
N PRO A 165 -14.95 -22.77 2.41
CA PRO A 165 -16.09 -21.86 2.23
C PRO A 165 -17.37 -22.39 2.89
N ILE A 166 -18.09 -21.55 3.64
CA ILE A 166 -19.41 -21.92 4.16
C ILE A 166 -20.44 -21.75 3.03
N ALA A 167 -21.36 -22.71 2.91
CA ALA A 167 -22.43 -22.69 1.93
C ALA A 167 -23.34 -21.46 2.13
N PHE A 168 -23.83 -20.91 1.03
CA PHE A 168 -24.62 -19.68 1.04
C PHE A 168 -25.83 -19.73 1.98
N GLU A 169 -26.57 -20.84 1.99
CA GLU A 169 -27.75 -21.04 2.83
C GLU A 169 -27.38 -21.04 4.33
N GLU A 170 -26.20 -21.56 4.67
CA GLU A 170 -25.68 -21.56 6.03
C GLU A 170 -25.21 -20.16 6.43
N VAL A 171 -24.56 -19.41 5.54
CA VAL A 171 -24.23 -18.00 5.78
C VAL A 171 -25.50 -17.19 6.05
N GLN A 172 -26.57 -17.38 5.25
CA GLN A 172 -27.85 -16.71 5.48
C GLN A 172 -28.43 -17.07 6.86
N ARG A 173 -28.37 -18.34 7.28
CA ARG A 173 -28.81 -18.75 8.62
C ARG A 173 -28.03 -18.04 9.71
N MET A 174 -26.69 -18.01 9.62
CA MET A 174 -25.83 -17.31 10.56
C MET A 174 -26.16 -15.81 10.65
N VAL A 175 -26.45 -15.16 9.51
CA VAL A 175 -26.88 -13.75 9.48
C VAL A 175 -28.22 -13.54 10.18
N VAL A 176 -29.18 -14.46 9.99
CA VAL A 176 -30.48 -14.42 10.67
C VAL A 176 -30.33 -14.62 12.18
N GLU A 177 -29.50 -15.59 12.61
CA GLU A 177 -29.22 -15.86 14.02
C GLU A 177 -28.47 -14.70 14.70
N GLY A 178 -27.59 -14.02 13.97
CA GLY A 178 -26.86 -12.85 14.44
C GLY A 178 -27.67 -11.55 14.44
N ARG A 179 -28.91 -11.55 13.91
CA ARG A 179 -29.76 -10.35 13.79
C ARG A 179 -30.10 -9.77 15.16
N GLY A 180 -29.82 -8.48 15.36
CA GLY A 180 -30.05 -7.79 16.62
C GLY A 180 -29.01 -8.11 17.70
N ARG A 181 -28.02 -8.95 17.39
CA ARG A 181 -26.84 -9.20 18.22
C ARG A 181 -25.60 -8.61 17.55
N GLU A 182 -25.13 -9.29 16.51
CA GLU A 182 -23.99 -8.85 15.70
C GLU A 182 -24.43 -7.87 14.62
N PHE A 183 -25.52 -8.19 13.91
CA PHE A 183 -25.95 -7.45 12.74
C PHE A 183 -27.15 -6.53 13.02
N CYS A 184 -27.12 -5.34 12.42
CA CYS A 184 -28.23 -4.41 12.45
C CYS A 184 -29.49 -5.03 11.81
N PRO A 185 -30.66 -5.01 12.50
CA PRO A 185 -31.88 -5.63 11.98
C PRO A 185 -32.34 -5.15 10.60
N ASP A 186 -32.11 -3.88 10.26
CA ASP A 186 -32.51 -3.31 8.97
C ASP A 186 -31.53 -3.68 7.85
N VAL A 187 -30.22 -3.70 8.14
CA VAL A 187 -29.20 -4.16 7.19
C VAL A 187 -29.38 -5.65 6.91
N THR A 188 -29.68 -6.46 7.93
CA THR A 188 -30.04 -7.88 7.75
C THR A 188 -31.26 -8.05 6.85
N ARG A 189 -32.31 -7.24 7.03
CA ARG A 189 -33.50 -7.28 6.16
C ARG A 189 -33.11 -6.99 4.71
N ALA A 190 -32.37 -5.91 4.47
CA ALA A 190 -31.90 -5.54 3.14
C ALA A 190 -31.04 -6.63 2.49
N TYR A 191 -30.17 -7.30 3.25
CA TYR A 191 -29.37 -8.42 2.75
C TYR A 191 -30.22 -9.62 2.33
N LEU A 192 -31.22 -10.00 3.13
CA LEU A 192 -32.10 -11.12 2.82
C LEU A 192 -32.99 -10.82 1.60
N GLU A 193 -33.44 -9.57 1.45
CA GLU A 193 -34.17 -9.11 0.25
C GLU A 193 -33.27 -9.13 -0.98
N LEU A 194 -32.04 -8.59 -0.89
CA LEU A 194 -31.07 -8.58 -1.98
C LEU A 194 -30.70 -10.00 -2.45
N THR A 195 -30.67 -10.96 -1.52
CA THR A 195 -30.22 -12.33 -1.78
C THR A 195 -31.36 -13.35 -1.85
N SER A 196 -32.61 -12.90 -1.98
CA SER A 196 -33.78 -13.78 -2.06
C SER A 196 -33.76 -14.69 -3.29
N GLY A 197 -33.09 -14.26 -4.36
CA GLY A 197 -32.90 -15.01 -5.61
C GLY A 197 -31.61 -15.84 -5.66
N GLY A 198 -30.82 -15.87 -4.59
CA GLY A 198 -29.51 -16.54 -4.54
C GLY A 198 -28.36 -15.62 -4.14
N PRO A 199 -27.11 -16.13 -4.16
CA PRO A 199 -25.94 -15.36 -3.79
C PRO A 199 -25.68 -14.20 -4.75
N VAL A 200 -25.09 -13.12 -4.22
CA VAL A 200 -24.63 -12.00 -5.04
C VAL A 200 -23.51 -12.48 -5.98
N PRO A 201 -23.60 -12.21 -7.29
CA PRO A 201 -22.56 -12.59 -8.23
C PRO A 201 -21.20 -11.95 -7.92
N GLU A 202 -20.11 -12.63 -8.28
CA GLU A 202 -18.77 -12.07 -8.14
C GLU A 202 -18.65 -10.79 -9.00
N PRO A 203 -18.15 -9.67 -8.44
CA PRO A 203 -18.01 -8.43 -9.19
C PRO A 203 -16.94 -8.54 -10.27
N GLU A 204 -17.27 -8.10 -11.48
CA GLU A 204 -16.26 -7.91 -12.53
C GLU A 204 -15.22 -6.85 -12.08
N PRO A 205 -13.91 -7.13 -12.24
CA PRO A 205 -12.85 -6.19 -11.85
C PRO A 205 -13.03 -4.80 -12.48
N ALA A 206 -13.40 -4.76 -13.77
CA ALA A 206 -13.64 -3.51 -14.48
C ALA A 206 -14.85 -2.74 -13.93
N ALA A 207 -15.90 -3.43 -13.48
CA ALA A 207 -17.07 -2.78 -12.87
C ALA A 207 -16.73 -2.20 -11.50
N PHE A 208 -16.00 -2.93 -10.67
CA PHE A 208 -15.55 -2.43 -9.39
C PHE A 208 -14.66 -1.18 -9.54
N ARG A 209 -13.69 -1.22 -10.46
CA ARG A 209 -12.84 -0.07 -10.77
C ARG A 209 -13.64 1.14 -11.24
N ARG A 210 -14.65 0.95 -12.10
CA ARG A 210 -15.55 2.05 -12.52
C ARG A 210 -16.26 2.67 -11.32
N ASN A 211 -16.78 1.86 -10.40
CA ASN A 211 -17.45 2.37 -9.20
C ASN A 211 -16.49 3.16 -8.29
N LEU A 212 -15.23 2.71 -8.14
CA LEU A 212 -14.21 3.47 -7.41
C LEU A 212 -13.85 4.79 -8.10
N LEU A 213 -13.75 4.80 -9.42
CA LEU A 213 -13.51 6.04 -10.19
C LEU A 213 -14.68 7.02 -10.04
N GLU A 214 -15.92 6.52 -10.10
CA GLU A 214 -17.09 7.36 -9.87
C GLU A 214 -17.17 7.91 -8.44
N ALA A 215 -16.75 7.12 -7.44
CA ALA A 215 -16.61 7.59 -6.07
C ALA A 215 -15.51 8.66 -5.97
N ALA A 216 -14.36 8.42 -6.58
CA ALA A 216 -13.24 9.35 -6.63
C ALA A 216 -13.60 10.68 -7.30
N ASP A 217 -14.39 10.65 -8.38
CA ASP A 217 -14.85 11.85 -9.07
C ASP A 217 -15.74 12.74 -8.21
N ARG A 218 -16.45 12.14 -7.24
CA ARG A 218 -17.36 12.85 -6.32
C ARG A 218 -16.66 13.34 -5.07
N LEU A 219 -15.85 12.47 -4.46
CA LEU A 219 -15.24 12.71 -3.15
C LEU A 219 -13.94 13.50 -3.22
N LEU A 220 -13.21 13.39 -4.34
CA LEU A 220 -11.87 13.93 -4.43
C LEU A 220 -11.84 15.15 -5.37
N PRO A 221 -11.05 16.19 -5.08
CA PRO A 221 -11.00 17.40 -5.92
C PRO A 221 -10.50 17.14 -7.35
N GLU A 222 -10.89 17.97 -8.33
CA GLU A 222 -10.46 17.80 -9.73
C GLU A 222 -8.95 18.02 -9.90
N ALA A 223 -8.38 18.90 -9.08
CA ALA A 223 -6.97 19.30 -9.13
C ALA A 223 -6.02 18.31 -8.45
N LEU A 224 -6.38 17.02 -8.30
CA LEU A 224 -5.49 15.97 -7.77
C LEU A 224 -4.33 15.60 -8.72
N SER A 225 -3.95 16.52 -9.60
CA SER A 225 -2.77 16.51 -10.47
C SER A 225 -1.60 15.79 -9.78
N PRO A 226 -0.65 15.14 -10.50
CA PRO A 226 0.27 14.13 -9.95
C PRO A 226 1.16 14.52 -8.74
N LEU A 227 1.03 15.75 -8.22
CA LEU A 227 1.68 16.29 -7.04
C LEU A 227 0.81 16.29 -5.77
N SER A 228 -0.52 16.07 -5.84
CA SER A 228 -1.28 15.54 -4.68
C SER A 228 -1.15 14.00 -4.58
N GLY A 229 -0.53 13.38 -5.58
CA GLY A 229 -0.10 11.97 -5.58
C GLY A 229 1.05 11.72 -4.60
N GLU A 230 1.85 12.74 -4.26
CA GLU A 230 2.92 12.64 -3.26
C GLU A 230 2.37 12.20 -1.91
N GLN A 231 1.28 12.80 -1.43
CA GLN A 231 0.68 12.42 -0.15
C GLN A 231 0.22 10.95 -0.16
N LEU A 232 -0.36 10.49 -1.27
CA LEU A 232 -0.81 9.11 -1.43
C LEU A 232 0.34 8.12 -1.52
N LEU A 233 1.40 8.48 -2.24
CA LEU A 233 2.62 7.72 -2.28
C LEU A 233 3.29 7.68 -0.89
N GLU A 234 3.25 8.79 -0.14
CA GLU A 234 3.74 8.85 1.24
C GLU A 234 2.92 7.96 2.18
N ILE A 235 1.60 7.89 2.02
CA ILE A 235 0.76 6.96 2.80
C ILE A 235 1.07 5.52 2.43
N MET A 236 1.14 5.22 1.13
CA MET A 236 1.48 3.89 0.64
C MET A 236 2.84 3.46 1.17
N ALA A 237 3.84 4.34 1.11
CA ALA A 237 5.13 4.08 1.69
C ALA A 237 5.09 3.99 3.20
N THR A 238 4.29 4.80 3.90
CA THR A 238 4.12 4.66 5.36
C THR A 238 3.55 3.29 5.69
N VAL A 239 2.62 2.79 4.87
CA VAL A 239 2.01 1.46 5.02
C VAL A 239 3.03 0.36 4.71
N ILE A 240 3.77 0.46 3.60
CA ILE A 240 4.84 -0.47 3.22
C ILE A 240 5.92 -0.49 4.32
N ASP A 241 6.36 0.68 4.75
CA ASP A 241 7.38 0.86 5.77
C ASP A 241 6.90 0.44 7.16
N ALA A 242 5.61 0.54 7.47
CA ALA A 242 5.08 0.08 8.77
C ALA A 242 5.21 -1.44 8.95
N LYS A 243 5.30 -2.21 7.85
CA LYS A 243 5.52 -3.66 7.91
C LYS A 243 6.95 -4.02 8.28
N ASP A 244 7.94 -3.18 7.94
CA ASP A 244 9.33 -3.37 8.36
C ASP A 244 9.69 -2.26 9.37
N PRO A 245 9.76 -2.56 10.68
CA PRO A 245 10.01 -1.57 11.73
C PRO A 245 11.26 -0.70 11.53
N TYR A 246 12.18 -1.10 10.64
CA TYR A 246 13.43 -0.41 10.35
C TYR A 246 13.38 0.49 9.11
N THR A 247 12.30 0.48 8.35
CA THR A 247 12.21 1.23 7.10
C THR A 247 11.37 2.50 7.21
N ALA A 248 10.99 2.99 8.40
CA ALA A 248 10.23 4.23 8.51
C ALA A 248 10.82 5.41 7.68
N GLY A 249 10.07 5.86 6.67
CA GLY A 249 10.46 6.93 5.76
C GLY A 249 11.51 6.54 4.72
N HIS A 250 11.82 5.24 4.58
CA HIS A 250 12.80 4.69 3.65
C HIS A 250 12.39 4.97 2.21
N SER A 251 11.17 4.60 1.82
CA SER A 251 10.76 4.74 0.42
C SER A 251 10.76 6.22 -0.01
N ARG A 252 10.48 7.15 0.92
CA ARG A 252 10.61 8.59 0.66
C ARG A 252 12.06 9.01 0.43
N ARG A 253 13.00 8.58 1.27
CA ARG A 253 14.43 8.89 1.11
C ARG A 253 14.97 8.35 -0.22
N VAL A 254 14.57 7.12 -0.58
CA VAL A 254 14.89 6.51 -1.87
C VAL A 254 14.31 7.32 -3.03
N ALA A 255 13.05 7.74 -2.96
CA ALA A 255 12.41 8.54 -4.00
C ALA A 255 13.10 9.90 -4.22
N ILE A 256 13.47 10.61 -3.14
CA ILE A 256 14.20 11.89 -3.22
C ILE A 256 15.56 11.71 -3.89
N LEU A 257 16.32 10.70 -3.46
CA LEU A 257 17.63 10.39 -4.06
C LEU A 257 17.48 9.98 -5.53
N ALA A 258 16.49 9.16 -5.86
CA ALA A 258 16.23 8.68 -7.22
C ALA A 258 15.93 9.83 -8.19
N VAL A 259 15.09 10.80 -7.77
CA VAL A 259 14.83 12.00 -8.57
C VAL A 259 16.08 12.85 -8.73
N ALA A 260 16.90 13.00 -7.69
CA ALA A 260 18.16 13.73 -7.78
C ALA A 260 19.14 13.08 -8.77
N VAL A 261 19.25 11.76 -8.78
CA VAL A 261 20.04 11.01 -9.77
C VAL A 261 19.47 11.19 -11.18
N ALA A 262 18.15 11.06 -11.36
CA ALA A 262 17.49 11.25 -12.66
C ALA A 262 17.72 12.67 -13.22
N ASN A 263 17.69 13.67 -12.35
CA ASN A 263 18.03 15.06 -12.66
C ASN A 263 19.48 15.20 -13.13
N GLN A 264 20.45 14.60 -12.43
CA GLN A 264 21.86 14.61 -12.86
C GLN A 264 22.08 13.88 -14.19
N LEU A 265 21.31 12.83 -14.45
CA LEU A 265 21.34 12.09 -15.70
C LEU A 265 20.67 12.82 -16.88
N GLY A 266 20.03 13.97 -16.64
CA GLY A 266 19.31 14.75 -17.65
C GLY A 266 18.03 14.08 -18.15
N LEU A 267 17.39 13.24 -17.33
CA LEU A 267 16.16 12.54 -17.72
C LEU A 267 14.98 13.52 -17.78
N ASP A 268 14.01 13.25 -18.65
CA ASP A 268 12.82 14.08 -18.84
C ASP A 268 11.84 14.00 -17.66
N ALA A 269 10.76 14.81 -17.72
CA ALA A 269 9.78 14.87 -16.65
C ALA A 269 9.07 13.54 -16.41
N GLU A 270 8.69 12.82 -17.48
CA GLU A 270 7.98 11.56 -17.38
C GLU A 270 8.82 10.48 -16.69
N MET A 271 10.11 10.40 -17.01
CA MET A 271 11.03 9.47 -16.36
C MET A 271 11.30 9.87 -14.91
N ARG A 272 11.36 11.17 -14.59
CA ARG A 272 11.48 11.66 -13.21
C ARG A 272 10.27 11.28 -12.37
N ASP A 273 9.06 11.44 -12.90
CA ASP A 273 7.82 11.05 -12.25
C ASP A 273 7.77 9.52 -12.03
N THR A 274 8.26 8.76 -13.01
CA THR A 274 8.38 7.30 -12.92
C THR A 274 9.34 6.88 -11.80
N VAL A 275 10.56 7.43 -11.72
CA VAL A 275 11.50 7.06 -10.65
C VAL A 275 11.04 7.54 -9.28
N TRP A 276 10.32 8.66 -9.21
CA TRP A 276 9.73 9.17 -7.99
C TRP A 276 8.70 8.19 -7.43
N ALA A 277 7.69 7.83 -8.23
CA ALA A 277 6.64 6.90 -7.83
C ALA A 277 7.20 5.48 -7.59
N ALA A 278 8.17 5.04 -8.41
CA ALA A 278 8.82 3.75 -8.20
C ALA A 278 9.66 3.74 -6.92
N GLY A 279 10.28 4.86 -6.52
CA GLY A 279 10.98 4.98 -5.24
C GLY A 279 10.07 4.72 -4.04
N PHE A 280 8.83 5.20 -4.09
CA PHE A 280 7.83 4.93 -3.05
C PHE A 280 7.28 3.50 -3.06
N LEU A 281 7.18 2.86 -4.22
CA LEU A 281 6.46 1.59 -4.39
C LEU A 281 7.36 0.37 -4.69
N HIS A 282 8.68 0.54 -4.80
CA HIS A 282 9.60 -0.56 -5.16
C HIS A 282 9.47 -1.76 -4.23
N ASP A 283 9.21 -1.49 -2.95
CA ASP A 283 9.07 -2.45 -1.87
C ASP A 283 7.63 -2.90 -1.59
N LEU A 284 6.66 -2.56 -2.45
CA LEU A 284 5.23 -2.87 -2.24
C LEU A 284 4.99 -4.35 -1.88
N GLY A 285 5.74 -5.26 -2.49
CA GLY A 285 5.60 -6.69 -2.22
C GLY A 285 6.06 -7.13 -0.83
N LYS A 286 6.83 -6.33 -0.09
CA LYS A 286 7.29 -6.67 1.28
C LYS A 286 6.13 -6.81 2.25
N LEU A 287 4.99 -6.20 1.94
CA LEU A 287 3.75 -6.37 2.70
C LEU A 287 3.27 -7.83 2.80
N CYS A 288 3.61 -8.65 1.80
CA CYS A 288 3.33 -10.10 1.77
C CYS A 288 4.45 -10.95 2.39
N VAL A 289 5.57 -10.36 2.82
CA VAL A 289 6.66 -11.08 3.47
C VAL A 289 6.37 -11.21 4.97
N PRO A 290 6.62 -12.39 5.57
CA PRO A 290 6.45 -12.59 6.98
C PRO A 290 7.13 -11.60 7.91
N LEU A 291 6.36 -11.01 8.84
CA LEU A 291 6.90 -10.05 9.80
C LEU A 291 8.02 -10.69 10.63
N ARG A 292 7.84 -11.93 11.08
CA ARG A 292 8.87 -12.70 11.81
C ARG A 292 10.18 -12.86 11.04
N ILE A 293 10.13 -12.91 9.71
CA ILE A 293 11.32 -12.99 8.84
C ILE A 293 11.96 -11.60 8.72
N LEU A 294 11.16 -10.55 8.44
CA LEU A 294 11.64 -9.17 8.33
C LEU A 294 12.27 -8.67 9.65
N THR A 295 11.74 -9.06 10.80
CA THR A 295 12.23 -8.63 12.12
C THR A 295 13.26 -9.56 12.75
N LYS A 296 13.71 -10.61 12.04
CA LYS A 296 14.61 -11.63 12.59
C LYS A 296 15.95 -11.01 13.00
N GLN A 297 16.36 -11.27 14.25
CA GLN A 297 17.66 -10.86 14.77
C GLN A 297 18.72 -11.91 14.41
N GLY A 298 19.32 -11.79 13.23
CA GLY A 298 20.37 -12.71 12.76
C GLY A 298 20.32 -12.96 11.25
N PRO A 299 21.18 -13.85 10.74
CA PRO A 299 21.13 -14.23 9.33
C PRO A 299 19.81 -14.96 9.01
N LEU A 300 19.29 -14.70 7.81
CA LEU A 300 18.20 -15.47 7.23
C LEU A 300 18.71 -16.86 6.79
N SER A 301 17.88 -17.89 6.92
CA SER A 301 18.09 -19.16 6.23
C SER A 301 17.92 -18.97 4.72
N ASP A 302 18.28 -19.99 3.94
CA ASP A 302 18.11 -19.95 2.48
C ASP A 302 16.63 -19.81 2.10
N ASP A 303 15.73 -20.58 2.74
CA ASP A 303 14.28 -20.50 2.51
C ASP A 303 13.70 -19.14 2.92
N GLU A 304 14.15 -18.58 4.04
CA GLU A 304 13.73 -17.25 4.49
C GLU A 304 14.20 -16.16 3.52
N ARG A 305 15.42 -16.28 3.00
CA ARG A 305 15.95 -15.37 1.98
C ARG A 305 15.16 -15.47 0.68
N GLU A 306 14.85 -16.67 0.21
CA GLU A 306 14.01 -16.88 -0.97
C GLU A 306 12.63 -16.24 -0.78
N THR A 307 12.03 -16.42 0.40
CA THR A 307 10.75 -15.79 0.76
C THR A 307 10.82 -14.27 0.70
N VAL A 308 11.90 -13.65 1.20
CA VAL A 308 12.10 -12.20 1.08
C VAL A 308 12.25 -11.81 -0.39
N CYS A 309 13.02 -12.54 -1.18
CA CYS A 309 13.24 -12.23 -2.60
C CYS A 309 11.93 -12.22 -3.42
N LEU A 310 10.90 -12.99 -3.04
CA LEU A 310 9.61 -13.02 -3.73
C LEU A 310 8.90 -11.65 -3.76
N HIS A 311 9.24 -10.71 -2.88
CA HIS A 311 8.60 -9.40 -2.85
C HIS A 311 8.71 -8.65 -4.18
N VAL A 312 9.79 -8.84 -4.95
CA VAL A 312 9.94 -8.19 -6.26
C VAL A 312 8.92 -8.72 -7.27
N HIS A 313 8.61 -10.02 -7.23
CA HIS A 313 7.60 -10.63 -8.09
C HIS A 313 6.19 -10.23 -7.67
N VAL A 314 5.92 -10.25 -6.36
CA VAL A 314 4.60 -9.90 -5.81
C VAL A 314 4.29 -8.43 -6.08
N GLY A 315 5.21 -7.52 -5.74
CA GLY A 315 5.06 -6.09 -5.99
C GLY A 315 4.88 -5.78 -7.48
N ALA A 316 5.71 -6.38 -8.34
CA ALA A 316 5.58 -6.21 -9.79
C ALA A 316 4.24 -6.70 -10.33
N GLY A 317 3.75 -7.87 -9.88
CA GLY A 317 2.47 -8.44 -10.31
C GLY A 317 1.28 -7.57 -9.90
N ILE A 318 1.30 -6.98 -8.70
CA ILE A 318 0.26 -6.05 -8.26
C ILE A 318 0.23 -4.80 -9.15
N LEU A 319 1.39 -4.20 -9.39
CA LEU A 319 1.51 -2.97 -10.20
C LEU A 319 1.11 -3.22 -11.66
N GLU A 320 1.46 -4.37 -12.22
CA GLU A 320 1.22 -4.73 -13.62
C GLU A 320 -0.28 -4.83 -13.96
N GLU A 321 -1.09 -5.29 -13.01
CA GLU A 321 -2.54 -5.41 -13.18
C GLU A 321 -3.31 -4.09 -13.05
N ILE A 322 -2.65 -3.03 -12.59
CA ILE A 322 -3.28 -1.72 -12.35
C ILE A 322 -2.82 -0.78 -13.46
N PRO A 323 -3.69 -0.40 -14.41
CA PRO A 323 -3.25 0.29 -15.62
C PRO A 323 -2.53 1.63 -15.36
N SER A 324 -2.92 2.37 -14.31
CA SER A 324 -2.29 3.62 -13.92
C SER A 324 -0.93 3.44 -13.22
N LEU A 325 -0.59 2.23 -12.77
CA LEU A 325 0.67 1.92 -12.06
C LEU A 325 1.60 0.98 -12.84
N LYS A 326 1.14 0.40 -13.95
CA LYS A 326 1.88 -0.57 -14.75
C LYS A 326 3.28 -0.09 -15.19
N HIS A 327 3.44 1.22 -15.41
CA HIS A 327 4.73 1.82 -15.78
C HIS A 327 5.79 1.71 -14.66
N LEU A 328 5.38 1.44 -13.41
CA LEU A 328 6.25 1.30 -12.24
C LEU A 328 6.76 -0.14 -12.03
N THR A 329 6.14 -1.12 -12.70
CA THR A 329 6.43 -2.56 -12.54
C THR A 329 7.90 -2.88 -12.66
N THR A 330 8.60 -2.24 -13.60
CA THR A 330 10.01 -2.49 -13.88
C THR A 330 10.94 -2.11 -12.72
N GLY A 331 10.64 -1.00 -12.04
CA GLY A 331 11.38 -0.58 -10.85
C GLY A 331 11.22 -1.57 -9.71
N ALA A 332 9.98 -1.94 -9.38
CA ALA A 332 9.70 -2.93 -8.35
C ALA A 332 10.32 -4.31 -8.66
N ARG A 333 10.26 -4.77 -9.91
CA ARG A 333 10.75 -6.10 -10.30
C ARG A 333 12.27 -6.25 -10.25
N TYR A 334 13.01 -5.22 -10.68
CA TYR A 334 14.44 -5.37 -11.00
C TYR A 334 15.38 -4.54 -10.13
N HIS A 335 14.91 -3.80 -9.12
CA HIS A 335 15.77 -2.95 -8.28
C HIS A 335 16.83 -3.71 -7.45
N HIS A 336 16.74 -5.04 -7.38
CA HIS A 336 17.77 -5.91 -6.78
C HIS A 336 18.64 -6.66 -7.79
N GLU A 337 18.48 -6.38 -9.08
CA GLU A 337 19.43 -6.82 -10.10
C GLU A 337 20.78 -6.12 -9.90
N ARG A 338 21.86 -6.82 -10.25
CA ARG A 338 23.22 -6.30 -10.08
C ARG A 338 23.90 -6.21 -11.42
N TRP A 339 24.70 -5.16 -11.60
CA TRP A 339 25.40 -4.93 -12.86
C TRP A 339 26.20 -6.15 -13.37
N ASP A 340 26.78 -6.94 -12.46
CA ASP A 340 27.52 -8.17 -12.71
C ASP A 340 26.66 -9.42 -13.01
N GLY A 341 25.33 -9.32 -12.92
CA GLY A 341 24.40 -10.44 -13.10
C GLY A 341 24.23 -11.33 -11.87
N GLY A 342 24.88 -11.01 -10.74
CA GLY A 342 24.74 -11.77 -9.49
C GLY A 342 23.49 -11.40 -8.66
N GLY A 343 22.58 -10.62 -9.25
CA GLY A 343 21.36 -10.12 -8.60
C GLY A 343 20.17 -11.04 -8.79
N TYR A 344 18.99 -10.55 -8.43
CA TYR A 344 17.73 -11.26 -8.59
C TYR A 344 16.64 -10.27 -9.04
N PRO A 345 15.54 -10.74 -9.65
CA PRO A 345 15.09 -12.13 -9.79
C PRO A 345 15.65 -12.92 -11.00
N GLU A 346 16.11 -12.26 -12.05
CA GLU A 346 16.43 -12.87 -13.34
C GLU A 346 17.94 -12.91 -13.65
N GLY A 347 18.77 -12.24 -12.85
CA GLY A 347 20.22 -12.19 -13.06
C GLY A 347 20.58 -11.33 -14.28
N LEU A 348 19.79 -10.28 -14.52
CA LEU A 348 20.06 -9.30 -15.58
C LEU A 348 21.41 -8.63 -15.31
N SER A 349 22.16 -8.36 -16.38
CA SER A 349 23.49 -7.76 -16.28
C SER A 349 23.68 -6.61 -17.25
N GLY A 350 24.51 -5.65 -16.84
CA GLY A 350 24.81 -4.45 -17.62
C GLY A 350 23.56 -3.66 -17.99
N GLU A 351 23.52 -3.19 -19.24
CA GLU A 351 22.43 -2.38 -19.78
C GLU A 351 21.11 -3.13 -19.98
N ARG A 352 21.10 -4.46 -19.80
CA ARG A 352 19.84 -5.23 -19.76
C ARG A 352 19.01 -4.91 -18.52
N ILE A 353 19.64 -4.38 -17.47
CA ILE A 353 18.95 -3.88 -16.28
C ILE A 353 18.28 -2.56 -16.65
N PRO A 354 16.95 -2.41 -16.51
CA PRO A 354 16.26 -1.17 -16.83
C PRO A 354 16.79 0.03 -16.03
N LEU A 355 16.89 1.20 -16.66
CA LEU A 355 17.52 2.37 -16.05
C LEU A 355 16.87 2.78 -14.72
N VAL A 356 15.53 2.73 -14.63
CA VAL A 356 14.79 2.99 -13.38
C VAL A 356 15.28 2.06 -12.26
N ALA A 357 15.43 0.76 -12.54
CA ALA A 357 15.91 -0.21 -11.57
C ALA A 357 17.37 0.06 -11.16
N GLN A 358 18.24 0.46 -12.09
CA GLN A 358 19.61 0.84 -11.76
C GLN A 358 19.68 2.04 -10.81
N ILE A 359 18.82 3.06 -11.04
CA ILE A 359 18.72 4.25 -10.19
C ILE A 359 18.24 3.86 -8.79
N LEU A 360 17.17 3.06 -8.70
CA LEU A 360 16.63 2.59 -7.43
C LEU A 360 17.64 1.75 -6.66
N ALA A 361 18.38 0.85 -7.32
CA ALA A 361 19.35 -0.02 -6.68
C ALA A 361 20.44 0.74 -5.90
N VAL A 362 20.99 1.82 -6.47
CA VAL A 362 22.01 2.63 -5.78
C VAL A 362 21.40 3.45 -4.63
N CYS A 363 20.18 3.97 -4.83
CA CYS A 363 19.50 4.79 -3.82
C CYS A 363 19.05 3.96 -2.61
N ASP A 364 18.45 2.78 -2.85
CA ASP A 364 18.08 1.82 -1.81
C ASP A 364 19.31 1.34 -1.03
N ALA A 365 20.37 0.93 -1.73
CA ALA A 365 21.60 0.47 -1.07
C ALA A 365 22.24 1.56 -0.19
N TYR A 366 22.25 2.81 -0.64
CA TYR A 366 22.74 3.93 0.16
C TYR A 366 21.88 4.14 1.43
N ASP A 367 20.56 4.17 1.27
CA ASP A 367 19.65 4.36 2.40
C ASP A 367 19.75 3.20 3.40
N ALA A 368 19.84 1.97 2.90
CA ALA A 368 20.04 0.76 3.69
C ALA A 368 21.35 0.78 4.49
N MET A 369 22.42 1.34 3.94
CA MET A 369 23.71 1.47 4.63
C MET A 369 23.71 2.59 5.68
N THR A 370 23.02 3.69 5.42
CA THR A 370 23.07 4.90 6.26
C THR A 370 21.93 4.99 7.29
N SER A 371 20.94 4.11 7.21
CA SER A 371 19.85 3.98 8.18
C SER A 371 20.13 2.92 9.25
N HIS A 372 19.53 3.06 10.43
CA HIS A 372 19.61 2.06 11.49
C HIS A 372 18.73 0.85 11.19
N ARG A 373 19.27 -0.36 11.28
CA ARG A 373 18.51 -1.63 11.13
C ARG A 373 18.75 -2.56 12.31
N ALA A 374 17.84 -3.51 12.56
CA ALA A 374 17.88 -4.52 13.63
C ALA A 374 19.27 -5.12 13.85
N TYR A 375 19.86 -5.55 12.73
CA TYR A 375 21.04 -6.39 12.66
C TYR A 375 22.32 -5.59 12.37
N ARG A 376 22.23 -4.27 12.16
CA ARG A 376 23.39 -3.44 11.76
C ARG A 376 23.21 -1.96 12.15
N ARG A 377 24.22 -1.41 12.82
CA ARG A 377 24.33 0.04 13.04
C ARG A 377 24.54 0.77 11.71
N SER A 378 23.94 1.95 11.55
CA SER A 378 24.15 2.83 10.39
C SER A 378 25.64 3.08 10.15
N ARG A 379 26.07 3.01 8.89
CA ARG A 379 27.41 3.43 8.49
C ARG A 379 27.50 4.96 8.39
N PRO A 380 28.69 5.54 8.63
CA PRO A 380 28.96 6.93 8.27
C PRO A 380 28.66 7.19 6.79
N HIS A 381 28.27 8.42 6.48
CA HIS A 381 27.97 8.85 5.11
C HIS A 381 29.15 8.61 4.15
N ALA A 382 30.36 9.01 4.56
CA ALA A 382 31.58 8.82 3.78
C ALA A 382 31.81 7.34 3.43
N ASP A 383 31.75 6.45 4.43
CA ASP A 383 31.91 5.00 4.23
C ASP A 383 30.87 4.41 3.27
N ALA A 384 29.65 4.94 3.26
CA ALA A 384 28.61 4.50 2.32
C ALA A 384 28.93 4.92 0.88
N LEU A 385 29.43 6.15 0.67
CA LEU A 385 29.87 6.62 -0.64
C LEU A 385 31.10 5.86 -1.14
N GLU A 386 32.08 5.61 -0.26
CA GLU A 386 33.26 4.80 -0.56
C GLU A 386 32.87 3.38 -0.98
N GLU A 387 31.92 2.77 -0.29
CA GLU A 387 31.41 1.45 -0.65
C GLU A 387 30.75 1.45 -2.04
N ILE A 388 29.90 2.45 -2.34
CA ILE A 388 29.27 2.60 -3.67
C ILE A 388 30.33 2.74 -4.76
N ALA A 389 31.34 3.58 -4.55
CA ALA A 389 32.46 3.73 -5.48
C ALA A 389 33.21 2.40 -5.67
N ARG A 390 33.50 1.68 -4.58
CA ARG A 390 34.22 0.39 -4.61
C ARG A 390 33.49 -0.71 -5.37
N VAL A 391 32.16 -0.76 -5.29
CA VAL A 391 31.34 -1.79 -5.97
C VAL A 391 30.78 -1.33 -7.32
N THR A 392 31.13 -0.13 -7.79
CA THR A 392 30.78 0.36 -9.13
C THR A 392 31.35 -0.57 -10.21
N GLY A 393 30.55 -0.88 -11.23
CA GLY A 393 30.88 -1.86 -12.26
C GLY A 393 30.71 -3.33 -11.83
N ARG A 394 30.32 -3.59 -10.57
CA ARG A 394 29.88 -4.91 -10.09
C ARG A 394 28.44 -4.89 -9.59
N HIS A 395 28.12 -4.08 -8.59
CA HIS A 395 26.73 -3.93 -8.12
C HIS A 395 25.99 -2.90 -8.96
N PHE A 396 26.61 -1.73 -9.18
CA PHE A 396 25.95 -0.58 -9.79
C PHE A 396 26.56 -0.24 -11.15
N GLY A 397 25.70 0.17 -12.09
CA GLY A 397 26.13 0.65 -13.41
C GLY A 397 27.01 1.90 -13.30
N PRO A 398 28.16 1.99 -14.00
CA PRO A 398 29.11 3.10 -13.85
C PRO A 398 28.49 4.48 -14.05
N ARG A 399 27.60 4.63 -15.03
CA ARG A 399 26.93 5.90 -15.33
C ARG A 399 26.01 6.38 -14.19
N VAL A 400 25.22 5.46 -13.63
CA VAL A 400 24.29 5.77 -12.53
C VAL A 400 25.06 6.02 -11.24
N ALA A 401 26.05 5.18 -10.93
CA ALA A 401 26.89 5.36 -9.75
C ALA A 401 27.66 6.68 -9.77
N ALA A 402 28.24 7.06 -10.91
CA ALA A 402 28.91 8.36 -11.07
C ALA A 402 27.95 9.54 -10.84
N SER A 403 26.72 9.44 -11.35
CA SER A 403 25.69 10.48 -11.15
C SER A 403 25.25 10.59 -9.69
N PHE A 404 25.14 9.45 -8.99
CA PHE A 404 24.84 9.40 -7.57
C PHE A 404 25.97 9.99 -6.71
N LEU A 405 27.23 9.61 -7.00
CA LEU A 405 28.41 10.10 -6.27
C LEU A 405 28.67 11.61 -6.49
N ALA A 406 28.15 12.18 -7.58
CA ALA A 406 28.22 13.60 -7.87
C ALA A 406 27.10 14.43 -7.20
N LEU A 407 26.21 13.80 -6.43
CA LEU A 407 25.18 14.51 -5.68
C LEU A 407 25.82 15.35 -4.55
N PRO A 408 25.28 16.54 -4.25
CA PRO A 408 25.90 17.46 -3.29
C PRO A 408 25.62 17.04 -1.84
N ASP A 409 26.62 17.17 -0.95
CA ASP A 409 26.50 16.83 0.49
C ASP A 409 25.24 17.43 1.17
N PRO A 410 24.85 18.70 0.94
CA PRO A 410 23.62 19.25 1.49
C PRO A 410 22.35 18.44 1.20
N LEU A 411 22.28 17.75 0.06
CA LEU A 411 21.15 16.87 -0.28
C LEU A 411 21.14 15.64 0.63
N PHE A 412 22.27 14.94 0.75
CA PHE A 412 22.39 13.77 1.63
C PHE A 412 22.06 14.11 3.08
N ASP A 413 22.53 15.27 3.51
CA ASP A 413 22.26 15.85 4.81
C ASP A 413 20.76 16.11 5.03
N ALA A 414 20.07 16.70 4.05
CA ALA A 414 18.63 16.94 4.11
C ALA A 414 17.85 15.62 4.17
N VAL A 415 18.17 14.65 3.32
CA VAL A 415 17.54 13.32 3.26
C VAL A 415 17.71 12.57 4.60
N ARG A 416 18.90 12.63 5.21
CA ARG A 416 19.20 11.99 6.51
C ARG A 416 18.57 12.71 7.69
N ARG A 417 18.52 14.05 7.67
CA ARG A 417 17.99 14.87 8.79
C ARG A 417 16.48 14.99 8.78
N ALA A 418 15.84 14.74 7.64
CA ALA A 418 14.40 14.80 7.54
C ALA A 418 13.78 13.80 8.55
N ARG A 419 13.33 14.35 9.68
CA ARG A 419 12.54 13.64 10.67
C ARG A 419 11.17 13.44 10.07
N PHE A 420 10.96 12.32 9.40
CA PHE A 420 9.65 11.94 8.92
C PHE A 420 8.85 11.45 10.12
N ALA A 421 8.11 12.37 10.73
CA ALA A 421 7.26 12.06 11.87
C ALA A 421 6.08 11.23 11.39
N GLY A 422 5.82 10.08 12.02
CA GLY A 422 4.53 9.38 11.96
C GLY A 422 3.42 10.15 12.69
N ARG A 423 3.37 11.48 12.57
CA ARG A 423 2.33 12.35 13.13
C ARG A 423 1.71 13.18 12.01
N PRO A 424 0.37 13.16 11.85
CA PRO A 424 -0.30 13.99 10.86
C PRO A 424 -0.10 15.47 11.22
N GLY A 425 0.43 16.26 10.28
CA GLY A 425 0.48 17.72 10.37
C GLY A 425 1.85 18.40 10.21
N SER A 426 2.97 17.69 10.03
CA SER A 426 4.25 18.34 9.67
C SER A 426 4.44 18.34 8.16
N SER A 427 4.44 19.51 7.53
CA SER A 427 4.89 19.71 6.14
C SER A 427 6.37 19.33 6.02
N GLY A 428 6.63 18.07 5.64
CA GLY A 428 7.94 17.63 5.17
C GLY A 428 8.22 18.17 3.76
N PRO A 429 9.49 18.13 3.31
CA PRO A 429 9.88 18.69 2.02
C PRO A 429 9.16 17.98 0.87
N THR A 430 8.33 18.71 0.15
CA THR A 430 7.61 18.27 -1.05
C THR A 430 8.50 18.31 -2.30
N LEU A 431 8.03 17.80 -3.43
CA LEU A 431 8.71 17.92 -4.73
C LEU A 431 9.03 19.39 -5.11
N HIS A 432 8.29 20.35 -4.57
CA HIS A 432 8.52 21.80 -4.72
C HIS A 432 9.55 22.38 -3.74
N ASP A 433 9.91 21.65 -2.67
CA ASP A 433 10.91 22.05 -1.68
C ASP A 433 12.31 21.49 -1.98
N ALA A 434 12.44 20.65 -3.02
CA ALA A 434 13.74 20.41 -3.62
C ALA A 434 14.27 21.76 -4.13
N PRO A 435 15.41 22.27 -3.64
CA PRO A 435 15.92 23.54 -4.12
C PRO A 435 16.03 23.47 -5.64
N ALA A 436 15.55 24.50 -6.34
CA ALA A 436 15.81 24.69 -7.76
C ALA A 436 17.33 24.77 -7.94
N TRP A 437 17.97 23.62 -8.06
CA TRP A 437 19.41 23.49 -8.05
C TRP A 437 19.86 23.91 -9.44
N ARG A 438 20.19 25.20 -9.57
CA ARG A 438 20.91 25.68 -10.74
C ARG A 438 22.28 25.00 -10.70
N THR A 439 22.63 24.34 -11.80
CA THR A 439 24.00 23.91 -12.06
C THR A 439 24.96 25.07 -11.76
N PRO A 440 26.08 24.86 -11.06
CA PRO A 440 27.11 25.88 -10.96
C PRO A 440 27.57 26.21 -12.39
N GLU A 441 27.58 27.48 -12.78
CA GLU A 441 28.18 27.88 -14.05
C GLU A 441 29.65 27.43 -14.07
N PRO A 442 30.15 26.91 -15.20
CA PRO A 442 31.55 26.51 -15.30
C PRO A 442 32.44 27.73 -15.05
N SER A 443 33.32 27.63 -14.05
CA SER A 443 34.35 28.64 -13.79
C SER A 443 35.11 28.94 -15.10
N PRO A 444 35.32 30.23 -15.45
CA PRO A 444 36.10 30.56 -16.63
C PRO A 444 37.52 30.02 -16.43
N ALA A 445 37.97 29.25 -17.43
CA ALA A 445 39.34 28.75 -17.47
C ALA A 445 40.30 29.94 -17.36
N SER A 446 41.09 29.96 -16.29
CA SER A 446 42.24 30.84 -16.16
C SER A 446 43.24 30.51 -17.27
N GLY A 447 43.39 31.44 -18.21
CA GLY A 447 44.46 31.44 -19.22
C GLY A 447 45.80 31.87 -18.64
#